data_AF-A0A8H5ZFQ7-F1
#
_entry.id   AF-A0A8H5ZFQ7-F1
#
_cell.length_a   1.000
_cell.length_b   1.000
_cell.length_c   1.000
_cell.angle_alpha   90.00
_cell.angle_beta   90.00
_cell.angle_gamma   90.00
#
_symmetry.space_group_name_H-M   'P 1'
#
loop_
_entity.id
_entity.type
_entity.pdbx_description
1 polymer ?
#
loop_
_entity_poly.entity_id
_entity_poly.type
_entity_poly.pdbx_seq_one_letter_code
_entity_poly.pdbx_strand_id
1 'polypeptide(L)'
;MVVKVGINGFGRIGRIVFRNAIEHNDVDIVAVNDPFIEPHYAAYMLKYDSTHGQFKGDIKVDGNNLTVNGKTIRFHMEKDPANIPWSETGAYYVVESTGDWRGGRTAAQNIIPSSTGAAKAVGKVIPELNGKLTGMAMRVPTANVSAGISLNKNFVKLVSWYDNEWGYSRRVLDLLVYIAKIDGNA
;
A
#
# COMPACT_ATOMS: atom_id res chain seq x y z
N MET A 1 -22.47 3.18 -1.93
CA MET A 1 -21.88 4.54 -1.98
C MET A 1 -20.38 4.39 -2.19
N VAL A 2 -19.70 5.42 -2.74
CA VAL A 2 -18.27 5.33 -3.05
C VAL A 2 -17.46 6.00 -1.94
N VAL A 3 -16.48 5.29 -1.38
CA VAL A 3 -15.68 5.73 -0.24
C VAL A 3 -14.60 6.71 -0.71
N LYS A 4 -14.63 7.95 -0.18
CA LYS A 4 -13.62 8.97 -0.52
C LYS A 4 -12.37 8.82 0.34
N VAL A 5 -11.23 8.67 -0.31
CA VAL A 5 -9.96 8.32 0.33
C VAL A 5 -8.86 9.31 -0.03
N GLY A 6 -8.12 9.74 0.99
CA GLY A 6 -6.84 10.43 0.85
C GLY A 6 -5.67 9.44 0.97
N ILE A 7 -4.54 9.72 0.31
CA ILE A 7 -3.31 8.94 0.46
C ILE A 7 -2.21 9.85 1.01
N ASN A 8 -1.62 9.48 2.15
CA ASN A 8 -0.44 10.14 2.70
C ASN A 8 0.81 9.30 2.41
N GLY A 9 1.77 9.86 1.67
CA GLY A 9 2.94 9.18 1.13
C GLY A 9 2.67 8.54 -0.24
N PHE A 10 3.32 9.04 -1.29
CA PHE A 10 3.17 8.53 -2.67
C PHE A 10 4.35 7.63 -3.10
N GLY A 11 4.87 6.89 -2.12
CA GLY A 11 5.86 5.83 -2.29
C GLY A 11 5.29 4.58 -2.96
N ARG A 12 5.96 3.44 -2.78
CA ARG A 12 5.56 2.17 -3.43
C ARG A 12 4.11 1.80 -3.09
N ILE A 13 3.77 1.69 -1.80
CA ILE A 13 2.42 1.30 -1.37
C ILE A 13 1.39 2.35 -1.81
N GLY A 14 1.63 3.64 -1.56
CA GLY A 14 0.70 4.70 -1.96
C GLY A 14 0.34 4.66 -3.45
N ARG A 15 1.32 4.44 -4.34
CA ARG A 15 1.05 4.31 -5.79
C ARG A 15 0.32 3.03 -6.16
N ILE A 16 0.63 1.90 -5.53
CA ILE A 16 -0.05 0.64 -5.82
C ILE A 16 -1.48 0.64 -5.26
N VAL A 17 -1.72 1.26 -4.11
CA VAL A 17 -3.06 1.56 -3.59
C VAL A 17 -3.82 2.44 -4.57
N PHE A 18 -3.19 3.52 -5.07
CA PHE A 18 -3.80 4.38 -6.08
C PHE A 18 -4.20 3.58 -7.33
N ARG A 19 -3.28 2.77 -7.89
CA ARG A 19 -3.57 1.93 -9.07
C ARG A 19 -4.70 0.93 -8.81
N ASN A 20 -4.70 0.28 -7.64
CA ASN A 20 -5.77 -0.65 -7.25
C ASN A 20 -7.12 0.06 -7.11
N ALA A 21 -7.14 1.31 -6.63
CA ALA A 21 -8.37 2.06 -6.42
C ALA A 21 -9.05 2.44 -7.74
N ILE A 22 -8.28 2.70 -8.80
CA ILE A 22 -8.82 2.93 -10.15
C ILE A 22 -9.59 1.70 -10.67
N GLU A 23 -9.20 0.50 -10.25
CA GLU A 23 -9.89 -0.77 -10.56
C GLU A 23 -10.87 -1.20 -9.46
N HIS A 24 -11.17 -0.32 -8.50
CA HIS A 24 -12.05 -0.61 -7.36
C HIS A 24 -13.23 0.36 -7.33
N ASN A 25 -14.37 -0.05 -7.93
CA ASN A 25 -15.54 0.82 -8.11
C ASN A 25 -16.11 1.46 -6.83
N ASP A 26 -15.88 0.85 -5.66
CA ASP A 26 -16.36 1.35 -4.37
C ASP A 26 -15.39 2.33 -3.67
N VAL A 27 -14.23 2.64 -4.27
CA VAL A 27 -13.23 3.54 -3.68
C VAL A 27 -12.90 4.67 -4.65
N ASP A 28 -12.85 5.88 -4.11
CA ASP A 28 -12.56 7.09 -4.85
C ASP A 28 -11.40 7.85 -4.21
N ILE A 29 -10.23 7.85 -4.88
CA ILE A 29 -9.08 8.64 -4.40
C ILE A 29 -9.34 10.10 -4.72
N VAL A 30 -9.39 10.96 -3.71
CA VAL A 30 -9.69 12.40 -3.87
C VAL A 30 -8.48 13.30 -3.66
N ALA A 31 -7.51 12.83 -2.88
CA ALA A 31 -6.32 13.59 -2.53
C ALA A 31 -5.10 12.70 -2.32
N VAL A 32 -3.92 13.24 -2.62
CA VAL A 32 -2.62 12.65 -2.31
C VAL A 32 -1.76 13.71 -1.64
N ASN A 33 -1.01 13.34 -0.61
CA ASN A 33 0.01 14.18 0.01
C ASN A 33 1.38 13.48 -0.08
N ASP A 34 2.40 14.18 -0.58
CA ASP A 34 3.80 13.78 -0.42
C ASP A 34 4.71 15.02 -0.45
N PRO A 35 5.39 15.35 0.65
CA PRO A 35 6.22 16.57 0.73
C PRO A 35 7.51 16.51 -0.10
N PHE A 36 7.84 15.37 -0.70
CA PHE A 36 9.07 15.15 -1.45
C PHE A 36 8.85 14.87 -2.93
N ILE A 37 7.59 14.76 -3.38
CA ILE A 37 7.23 14.40 -4.74
C ILE A 37 6.31 15.48 -5.33
N GLU A 38 6.80 16.21 -6.31
CA GLU A 38 6.00 17.17 -7.06
C GLU A 38 5.01 16.46 -8.02
N PRO A 39 3.87 17.08 -8.39
CA PRO A 39 2.85 16.47 -9.25
C PRO A 39 3.40 15.94 -10.59
N HIS A 40 4.32 16.66 -11.23
CA HIS A 40 4.95 16.18 -12.46
C HIS A 40 5.73 14.88 -12.24
N TYR A 41 6.47 14.79 -11.13
CA TYR A 41 7.21 13.59 -10.78
C TYR A 41 6.28 12.45 -10.34
N ALA A 42 5.22 12.75 -9.58
CA ALA A 42 4.17 11.81 -9.22
C ALA A 42 3.51 11.19 -10.45
N ALA A 43 3.18 12.00 -11.47
CA ALA A 43 2.63 11.51 -12.73
C ALA A 43 3.57 10.52 -13.42
N TYR A 44 4.86 10.83 -13.48
CA TYR A 44 5.88 9.93 -14.03
C TYR A 44 5.97 8.61 -13.25
N MET A 45 6.09 8.67 -11.93
CA MET A 45 6.18 7.50 -11.05
C MET A 45 4.90 6.65 -11.05
N LEU A 46 3.74 7.29 -11.28
CA LEU A 46 2.48 6.58 -11.47
C LEU A 46 2.41 5.94 -12.85
N LYS A 47 2.90 6.60 -13.92
CA LYS A 47 2.87 6.08 -15.28
C LYS A 47 3.77 4.86 -15.47
N TYR A 48 4.98 4.88 -14.91
CA TYR A 48 5.99 3.84 -15.11
C TYR A 48 6.31 3.14 -13.79
N ASP A 49 6.11 1.82 -13.72
CA ASP A 49 6.52 0.98 -12.60
C ASP A 49 7.32 -0.23 -13.13
N SER A 50 8.49 -0.48 -12.54
CA SER A 50 9.39 -1.54 -12.99
C SER A 50 8.89 -2.96 -12.70
N THR A 51 7.95 -3.12 -11.77
CA THR A 51 7.39 -4.42 -11.37
C THR A 51 6.01 -4.63 -11.97
N HIS A 52 5.14 -3.62 -11.88
CA HIS A 52 3.73 -3.72 -12.27
C HIS A 52 3.44 -3.14 -13.66
N GLY A 53 4.49 -2.76 -14.39
CA GLY A 53 4.40 -2.23 -15.74
C GLY A 53 3.79 -0.83 -15.81
N GLN A 54 3.41 -0.44 -17.02
CA GLN A 54 2.85 0.87 -17.29
C GLN A 54 1.41 1.00 -16.81
N PHE A 55 1.06 2.17 -16.29
CA PHE A 55 -0.31 2.48 -15.92
C PHE A 55 -1.22 2.53 -17.15
N LYS A 56 -2.32 1.77 -17.06
CA LYS A 56 -3.34 1.63 -18.10
C LYS A 56 -4.43 2.69 -17.92
N GLY A 57 -4.07 3.92 -18.24
CA GLY A 57 -4.97 5.06 -18.17
C GLY A 57 -4.28 6.36 -18.54
N ASP A 58 -5.09 7.41 -18.60
CA ASP A 58 -4.64 8.76 -18.88
C ASP A 58 -4.19 9.44 -17.59
N ILE A 59 -3.02 10.07 -17.64
CA ILE A 59 -2.48 10.87 -16.55
C ILE A 59 -2.09 12.21 -17.16
N LYS A 60 -2.62 13.30 -16.61
CA LYS A 60 -2.28 14.67 -16.94
C LYS A 60 -1.92 15.42 -15.67
N VAL A 61 -0.97 16.34 -15.77
CA VAL A 61 -0.69 17.31 -14.71
C VAL A 61 -1.53 18.54 -15.00
N ASP A 62 -2.31 18.98 -14.02
CA ASP A 62 -3.16 20.16 -14.12
C ASP A 62 -2.80 21.14 -12.99
N GLY A 63 -1.92 22.09 -13.31
CA GLY A 63 -1.30 22.97 -12.33
C GLY A 63 -0.57 22.16 -11.24
N ASN A 64 -1.04 22.30 -10.00
CA ASN A 64 -0.50 21.58 -8.84
C ASN A 64 -1.20 20.25 -8.57
N ASN A 65 -2.07 19.78 -9.46
CA ASN A 65 -2.88 18.58 -9.27
C ASN A 65 -2.61 17.53 -10.35
N LEU A 66 -3.14 16.33 -10.15
CA LEU A 66 -3.16 15.27 -11.16
C LEU A 66 -4.57 15.09 -11.68
N THR A 67 -4.74 14.95 -12.98
CA THR A 67 -5.97 14.45 -13.59
C THR A 67 -5.73 13.05 -14.11
N VAL A 68 -6.43 12.07 -13.54
CA VAL A 68 -6.32 10.65 -13.91
C VAL A 68 -7.66 10.16 -14.43
N ASN A 69 -7.67 9.63 -15.66
CA ASN A 69 -8.89 9.17 -16.35
C ASN A 69 -10.04 10.22 -16.33
N GLY A 70 -9.68 11.50 -16.52
CA GLY A 70 -10.63 12.61 -16.49
C GLY A 70 -11.02 13.12 -15.10
N LYS A 71 -10.55 12.48 -14.03
CA LYS A 71 -10.82 12.89 -12.65
C LYS A 71 -9.64 13.67 -12.05
N THR A 72 -9.90 14.84 -11.50
CA THR A 72 -8.91 15.62 -10.75
C THR A 72 -8.70 15.04 -9.35
N ILE A 73 -7.43 14.85 -9.00
CA ILE A 73 -6.90 14.40 -7.72
C ILE A 73 -6.09 15.57 -7.15
N ARG A 74 -6.47 16.03 -5.96
CA ARG A 74 -5.73 17.10 -5.29
C ARG A 74 -4.38 16.59 -4.82
N PHE A 75 -3.33 17.37 -5.08
CA PHE A 75 -1.98 17.02 -4.63
C PHE A 75 -1.50 18.05 -3.61
N HIS A 76 -1.06 17.56 -2.46
CA HIS A 76 -0.50 18.34 -1.37
C HIS A 76 0.97 17.96 -1.16
N MET A 77 1.75 18.90 -0.63
CA MET A 77 3.18 18.70 -0.35
C MET A 77 3.51 19.13 1.09
N GLU A 78 2.64 18.77 2.03
CA GLU A 78 2.77 19.14 3.43
C GLU A 78 3.58 18.09 4.21
N LYS A 79 4.54 18.59 5.01
CA LYS A 79 5.38 17.73 5.86
C LYS A 79 4.70 17.38 7.17
N ASP A 80 3.96 18.34 7.75
CA ASP A 80 3.22 18.13 8.97
C ASP A 80 1.84 17.58 8.62
N PRO A 81 1.49 16.34 9.02
CA PRO A 81 0.20 15.74 8.73
C PRO A 81 -0.99 16.57 9.23
N ALA A 82 -0.81 17.38 10.28
CA ALA A 82 -1.86 18.23 10.82
C ALA A 82 -2.28 19.38 9.88
N ASN A 83 -1.40 19.76 8.95
CA ASN A 83 -1.64 20.86 8.02
C ASN A 83 -2.29 20.41 6.70
N ILE A 84 -2.47 19.11 6.48
CA ILE A 84 -3.05 18.61 5.24
C ILE A 84 -4.57 18.85 5.25
N PRO A 85 -5.13 19.64 4.31
CA PRO A 85 -6.54 20.04 4.34
C PRO A 85 -7.46 18.97 3.74
N TRP A 86 -7.49 17.77 4.33
CA TRP A 86 -8.26 16.63 3.83
C TRP A 86 -9.76 16.93 3.63
N SER A 87 -10.32 17.76 4.51
CA SER A 87 -11.73 18.16 4.49
C SER A 87 -12.13 18.90 3.21
N GLU A 88 -11.22 19.64 2.57
CA GLU A 88 -11.51 20.34 1.30
C GLU A 88 -11.87 19.37 0.16
N THR A 89 -11.35 18.15 0.23
CA THR A 89 -11.54 17.11 -0.79
C THR A 89 -12.63 16.11 -0.43
N GLY A 90 -13.15 16.22 0.81
CA GLY A 90 -14.08 15.26 1.38
C GLY A 90 -13.48 13.88 1.62
N ALA A 91 -12.15 13.77 1.75
CA ALA A 91 -11.50 12.52 2.15
C ALA A 91 -11.99 12.11 3.54
N TYR A 92 -12.62 10.95 3.63
CA TYR A 92 -13.18 10.43 4.88
C TYR A 92 -12.23 9.47 5.57
N TYR A 93 -11.52 8.64 4.79
CA TYR A 93 -10.41 7.83 5.28
C TYR A 93 -9.09 8.27 4.64
N VAL A 94 -7.99 8.07 5.36
CA VAL A 94 -6.64 8.35 4.88
C VAL A 94 -5.80 7.08 4.95
N VAL A 95 -5.20 6.71 3.82
CA VAL A 95 -4.19 5.65 3.76
C VAL A 95 -2.84 6.25 4.14
N GLU A 96 -2.37 5.96 5.35
CA GLU A 96 -1.05 6.35 5.83
C GLU A 96 0.03 5.37 5.32
N SER A 97 0.84 5.82 4.37
CA SER A 97 1.84 4.98 3.68
C SER A 97 3.19 5.67 3.48
N THR A 98 3.52 6.68 4.29
CA THR A 98 4.79 7.41 4.22
C THR A 98 6.02 6.53 4.49
N GLY A 99 5.96 5.68 5.53
CA GLY A 99 6.97 4.66 5.86
C GLY A 99 8.40 5.17 6.17
N ASP A 100 9.23 4.35 6.83
CA ASP A 100 10.66 4.64 7.05
C ASP A 100 11.53 4.10 5.89
N TRP A 101 12.38 4.97 5.33
CA TRP A 101 13.14 4.77 4.09
C TRP A 101 14.49 4.04 4.29
N ARG A 102 14.81 3.63 5.53
CA ARG A 102 16.20 3.39 5.95
C ARG A 102 16.77 1.97 5.77
N GLY A 103 16.09 1.06 5.08
CA GLY A 103 16.49 -0.36 5.01
C GLY A 103 17.33 -0.82 3.81
N GLY A 104 17.63 0.04 2.83
CA GLY A 104 18.01 -0.40 1.47
C GLY A 104 19.48 -0.68 1.16
N ARG A 105 20.40 -0.71 2.12
CA ARG A 105 21.84 -0.83 1.80
C ARG A 105 22.17 -2.24 1.29
N THR A 106 22.65 -2.32 0.03
CA THR A 106 23.13 -3.55 -0.65
C THR A 106 22.08 -4.65 -0.91
N ALA A 107 20.79 -4.30 -0.96
CA ALA A 107 19.68 -5.25 -1.13
C ALA A 107 19.75 -6.10 -2.42
N ALA A 108 20.39 -5.60 -3.47
CA ALA A 108 20.54 -6.31 -4.74
C ALA A 108 21.63 -7.40 -4.73
N GLN A 109 22.49 -7.43 -3.70
CA GLN A 109 23.69 -8.29 -3.68
C GLN A 109 23.74 -9.23 -2.48
N ASN A 110 22.81 -9.10 -1.52
CA ASN A 110 22.89 -9.80 -0.25
C ASN A 110 21.56 -10.45 0.14
N ILE A 111 21.66 -11.58 0.84
CA ILE A 111 20.58 -12.08 1.69
C ILE A 111 20.68 -11.33 3.01
N ILE A 112 19.63 -10.62 3.40
CA ILE A 112 19.63 -9.75 4.59
C ILE A 112 18.65 -10.32 5.62
N PRO A 113 19.15 -10.90 6.73
CA PRO A 113 18.31 -11.25 7.87
C PRO A 113 17.65 -10.01 8.46
N SER A 114 16.37 -10.13 8.81
CA SER A 114 15.59 -9.02 9.37
C SER A 114 14.60 -9.54 10.41
N SER A 115 14.46 -8.81 11.51
CA SER A 115 13.40 -9.09 12.47
C SER A 115 12.04 -8.72 11.86
N THR A 116 11.00 -9.49 12.20
CA THR A 116 9.62 -9.18 11.81
C THR A 116 8.66 -9.50 12.95
N GLY A 117 7.66 -8.65 13.13
CA GLY A 117 6.57 -8.86 14.07
C GLY A 117 5.40 -9.65 13.50
N ALA A 118 5.40 -9.99 12.21
CA ALA A 118 4.21 -10.50 11.51
C ALA A 118 3.62 -11.76 12.16
N ALA A 119 4.45 -12.76 12.45
CA ALA A 119 4.00 -14.00 13.11
C ALA A 119 3.43 -13.75 14.52
N LYS A 120 4.02 -12.80 15.27
CA LYS A 120 3.50 -12.40 16.59
C LYS A 120 2.18 -11.64 16.45
N ALA A 121 2.02 -10.83 15.41
CA ALA A 121 0.81 -10.06 15.15
C ALA A 121 -0.40 -10.95 14.83
N VAL A 122 -0.20 -12.18 14.33
CA VAL A 122 -1.29 -13.16 14.18
C VAL A 122 -2.03 -13.38 15.49
N GLY A 123 -1.34 -13.40 16.63
CA GLY A 123 -1.97 -13.54 17.95
C GLY A 123 -2.89 -12.38 18.35
N LYS A 124 -2.77 -11.21 17.70
CA LYS A 124 -3.69 -10.08 17.90
C LYS A 124 -4.96 -10.21 17.07
N VAL A 125 -4.89 -10.88 15.91
CA VAL A 125 -6.03 -11.08 14.99
C VAL A 125 -6.76 -12.38 15.29
N ILE A 126 -6.03 -13.42 15.72
CA ILE A 126 -6.51 -14.76 16.06
C ILE A 126 -6.06 -15.05 17.50
N PRO A 127 -6.86 -14.67 18.52
CA PRO A 127 -6.44 -14.68 19.93
C PRO A 127 -5.97 -16.05 20.44
N GLU A 128 -6.53 -17.15 19.94
CA GLU A 128 -6.15 -18.52 20.30
C GLU A 128 -4.73 -18.91 19.85
N LEU A 129 -4.12 -18.12 18.96
CA LEU A 129 -2.74 -18.26 18.51
C LEU A 129 -1.77 -17.33 19.25
N ASN A 130 -2.26 -16.53 20.20
CA ASN A 130 -1.43 -15.60 20.96
C ASN A 130 -0.33 -16.35 21.73
N GLY A 131 0.92 -15.87 21.59
CA GLY A 131 2.11 -16.52 22.16
C GLY A 131 2.57 -17.81 21.46
N LYS A 132 1.82 -18.33 20.47
CA LYS A 132 2.14 -19.61 19.80
C LYS A 132 3.00 -19.46 18.54
N LEU A 133 3.07 -18.26 17.96
CA LEU A 133 3.75 -18.00 16.69
C LEU A 133 4.81 -16.89 16.85
N THR A 134 5.99 -17.13 16.28
CA THR A 134 7.06 -16.13 16.11
C THR A 134 7.86 -16.48 14.84
N GLY A 135 8.67 -15.55 14.35
CA GLY A 135 9.47 -15.80 13.14
C GLY A 135 10.49 -14.71 12.86
N MET A 136 11.22 -14.92 11.78
CA MET A 136 12.16 -13.95 11.20
C MET A 136 11.88 -13.79 9.71
N ALA A 137 12.43 -12.75 9.11
CA ALA A 137 12.41 -12.54 7.67
C ALA A 137 13.82 -12.63 7.11
N MET A 138 13.94 -13.14 5.89
CA MET A 138 15.13 -13.03 5.07
C MET A 138 14.74 -12.23 3.83
N ARG A 139 15.39 -11.08 3.61
CA ARG A 139 15.25 -10.34 2.35
C ARG A 139 16.22 -10.93 1.36
N VAL A 140 15.74 -11.24 0.15
CA VAL A 140 16.52 -11.85 -0.92
C VAL A 140 16.42 -11.00 -2.19
N PRO A 141 17.41 -11.01 -3.11
CA PRO A 141 17.45 -10.16 -4.31
C PRO A 141 16.48 -10.63 -5.41
N THR A 142 15.22 -10.84 -5.07
CA THR A 142 14.18 -11.31 -5.98
C THR A 142 12.92 -10.49 -5.77
N ALA A 143 12.18 -10.26 -6.85
CA ALA A 143 10.88 -9.59 -6.76
C ALA A 143 9.82 -10.45 -6.06
N ASN A 144 9.95 -11.80 -6.04
CA ASN A 144 9.08 -12.76 -5.33
C ASN A 144 9.75 -14.17 -5.24
N VAL A 145 9.51 -14.98 -4.19
CA VAL A 145 10.14 -16.33 -3.96
C VAL A 145 9.22 -17.41 -3.34
N SER A 146 9.47 -18.69 -3.71
CA SER A 146 8.80 -19.98 -3.36
C SER A 146 9.67 -20.87 -2.46
N ALA A 147 9.18 -21.77 -1.59
CA ALA A 147 8.89 -23.20 -1.90
C ALA A 147 8.58 -24.01 -0.61
N GLY A 148 7.76 -25.09 -0.65
CA GLY A 148 7.37 -25.91 0.53
C GLY A 148 7.68 -27.42 0.48
N ILE A 149 7.68 -28.08 1.65
CA ILE A 149 7.87 -29.54 1.83
C ILE A 149 7.20 -30.03 3.15
N SER A 150 6.79 -31.30 3.23
CA SER A 150 6.25 -31.92 4.46
C SER A 150 7.19 -33.01 4.98
N LEU A 151 7.36 -33.13 6.30
CA LEU A 151 8.25 -34.13 6.92
C LEU A 151 7.46 -35.32 7.50
N ASN A 152 6.31 -35.09 8.15
CA ASN A 152 5.41 -36.14 8.64
C ASN A 152 3.97 -35.62 8.88
N LYS A 153 3.08 -36.49 9.41
CA LYS A 153 1.64 -36.20 9.62
C LYS A 153 1.34 -35.04 10.58
N ASN A 154 2.27 -34.64 11.44
CA ASN A 154 2.07 -33.60 12.46
C ASN A 154 3.09 -32.46 12.34
N PHE A 155 4.05 -32.56 11.41
CA PHE A 155 5.09 -31.57 11.19
C PHE A 155 5.19 -31.22 9.72
N VAL A 156 4.64 -30.05 9.40
CA VAL A 156 4.48 -29.56 8.04
C VAL A 156 5.19 -28.22 7.88
N LYS A 157 5.84 -28.00 6.73
CA LYS A 157 6.21 -26.66 6.30
C LYS A 157 5.19 -26.21 5.26
N LEU A 158 4.30 -25.32 5.68
CA LEU A 158 3.37 -24.64 4.80
C LEU A 158 4.08 -23.46 4.14
N VAL A 159 3.90 -23.33 2.83
CA VAL A 159 4.39 -22.18 2.08
C VAL A 159 3.24 -21.58 1.32
N SER A 160 3.07 -20.28 1.52
CA SER A 160 2.07 -19.48 0.86
C SER A 160 2.75 -18.31 0.19
N TRP A 161 2.25 -17.98 -0.98
CA TRP A 161 2.68 -16.83 -1.76
C TRP A 161 1.84 -15.62 -1.43
N TYR A 162 2.45 -14.45 -1.53
CA TYR A 162 1.75 -13.19 -1.53
C TYR A 162 2.56 -12.18 -2.31
N ASP A 163 1.90 -11.41 -3.17
CA ASP A 163 2.48 -10.18 -3.69
C ASP A 163 2.42 -9.15 -2.57
N ASN A 164 3.58 -8.82 -2.01
CA ASN A 164 3.69 -7.94 -0.85
C ASN A 164 3.29 -6.48 -1.16
N GLU A 165 3.13 -6.12 -2.43
CA GLU A 165 2.70 -4.79 -2.84
C GLU A 165 1.24 -4.81 -3.30
N TRP A 166 0.91 -5.61 -4.30
CA TRP A 166 -0.41 -5.64 -4.91
C TRP A 166 -1.47 -6.25 -3.99
N GLY A 167 -1.20 -7.44 -3.45
CA GLY A 167 -2.14 -8.15 -2.59
C GLY A 167 -2.44 -7.37 -1.31
N TYR A 168 -1.41 -6.80 -0.70
CA TYR A 168 -1.56 -5.95 0.48
C TYR A 168 -2.38 -4.68 0.16
N SER A 169 -2.03 -3.98 -0.92
CA SER A 169 -2.73 -2.74 -1.31
C SER A 169 -4.22 -2.99 -1.60
N ARG A 170 -4.57 -4.13 -2.21
CA ARG A 170 -5.98 -4.50 -2.42
C ARG A 170 -6.70 -4.73 -1.10
N ARG A 171 -6.09 -5.43 -0.14
CA ARG A 171 -6.69 -5.65 1.19
C ARG A 171 -6.90 -4.36 1.98
N VAL A 172 -6.02 -3.35 1.80
CA VAL A 172 -6.24 -2.01 2.37
C VAL A 172 -7.55 -1.42 1.86
N LEU A 173 -7.80 -1.47 0.54
CA LEU A 173 -9.05 -0.98 -0.03
C LEU A 173 -10.28 -1.76 0.46
N ASP A 174 -10.20 -3.08 0.48
CA ASP A 174 -11.31 -3.92 0.96
C ASP A 174 -11.66 -3.61 2.43
N LEU A 175 -10.63 -3.38 3.27
CA LEU A 175 -10.82 -2.99 4.65
C LEU A 175 -11.49 -1.62 4.76
N LEU A 176 -11.07 -0.64 3.96
CA LEU A 176 -11.68 0.70 3.92
C LEU A 176 -13.18 0.61 3.56
N VAL A 177 -13.52 -0.18 2.55
CA VAL A 177 -14.93 -0.39 2.16
C VAL A 177 -15.71 -1.10 3.27
N TYR A 178 -15.10 -2.06 3.96
CA TYR A 178 -15.75 -2.77 5.05
C TYR A 178 -16.05 -1.86 6.24
N ILE A 179 -15.07 -1.05 6.71
CA ILE A 179 -15.27 -0.12 7.82
C ILE A 179 -16.28 0.98 7.46
N ALA A 180 -16.25 1.48 6.21
CA ALA A 180 -17.22 2.47 5.73
C ALA A 180 -18.67 1.98 5.84
N LYS A 181 -18.89 0.69 5.56
CA LYS A 181 -20.22 0.05 5.71
C LYS A 181 -20.67 -0.02 7.17
N ILE A 182 -19.74 -0.26 8.09
CA ILE A 182 -20.05 -0.28 9.53
C ILE A 182 -20.37 1.13 10.04
N ASP A 183 -19.62 2.14 9.58
CA ASP A 183 -19.77 3.52 10.01
C ASP A 183 -21.03 4.19 9.44
N GLY A 184 -21.79 3.50 8.57
CA GLY A 184 -22.99 4.05 7.91
C GLY A 184 -22.67 5.08 6.82
N ASN A 185 -21.41 5.14 6.38
CA ASN A 185 -20.90 6.08 5.38
C ASN A 185 -20.65 5.40 4.02
N ALA A 186 -21.33 4.27 3.75
CA ALA A 186 -21.28 3.50 2.51
C ALA A 186 -22.65 3.20 1.91
#